data_AF-A0AAD3H0L6-F1
#
_entry.id   AF-A0AAD3H0L6-F1
#
_cell.length_a   1.000
_cell.length_b   1.000
_cell.length_c   1.000
_cell.angle_alpha   90.00
_cell.angle_beta   90.00
_cell.angle_gamma   90.00
#
_symmetry.space_group_name_H-M   'P 1'
#
loop_
_entity.id
_entity.type
_entity.pdbx_description
1 polymer ?
#
loop_
_entity_poly.entity_id
_entity_poly.type
_entity_poly.pdbx_seq_one_letter_code
_entity_poly.pdbx_strand_id
1 'polypeptide(L)'
;MNRFDFLLIFFAILIVICSLAQFAVSTIHISTLDNDIGLDVLLRKKTTKDESDNIISEGEKSTVSTEETPKIAIFFNTFSTNDTKLSSEIINEQYKAINRQPLLAKSDIYYSRLGNSTGDFRLRRCTNLNSRKCIKLTEQAKGDELVTLVPMYDFCKENPNFTVMYIHSKGTLSQNFKNNRLRDILMKAVTSKECLDLPKDGSCDTCSTQFTYFPVPSYAGNMFTARCSYVNKLIHPQKFIQEKERVINQMKSEITMVNDSQLWLKTKLYNDTEYSFRIELMKRLNPETSSVSWLGLGRYAAEHWLASHPHVKPCHVFSLQEGNPEIIYQHSFKLGLFKDAKLTKISDEMSKEYSEKYWEWKARFVTHPWYSRDGKLYEYEKLYGAIPKADSWFYTFWSGFKINDPDWDFSSVNVENKLKDFVRWHSDQDENEKI
;
A
#
# COMPACT_ATOMS: atom_id res chain seq x y z
N MET A 1 -5.16 -38.86 53.14
CA MET A 1 -5.02 -38.20 51.83
C MET A 1 -4.21 -39.12 50.94
N ASN A 2 -4.81 -39.59 49.84
CA ASN A 2 -4.09 -40.37 48.84
C ASN A 2 -3.18 -39.44 48.04
N ARG A 3 -2.14 -40.00 47.40
CA ARG A 3 -1.19 -39.23 46.56
C ARG A 3 -1.88 -38.32 45.54
N PHE A 4 -3.09 -38.67 45.11
CA PHE A 4 -3.91 -37.90 44.19
C PHE A 4 -4.44 -36.59 44.82
N ASP A 5 -4.83 -36.61 46.10
CA ASP A 5 -5.32 -35.43 46.81
C ASP A 5 -4.19 -34.41 47.01
N PHE A 6 -2.96 -34.88 47.23
CA PHE A 6 -1.79 -34.02 47.38
C PHE A 6 -1.42 -33.33 46.07
N LEU A 7 -1.56 -34.02 44.93
CA LEU A 7 -1.32 -33.43 43.61
C LEU A 7 -2.36 -32.35 43.27
N LEU A 8 -3.64 -32.59 43.58
CA LEU A 8 -4.73 -31.63 43.36
C LEU A 8 -4.55 -30.36 44.19
N ILE A 9 -4.17 -30.49 45.45
CA ILE A 9 -3.87 -29.35 46.32
C ILE A 9 -2.65 -28.59 45.82
N PHE A 10 -1.60 -29.29 45.38
CA PHE A 10 -0.39 -28.66 44.84
C PHE A 10 -0.68 -27.85 43.57
N PHE A 11 -1.49 -28.39 42.64
CA PHE A 11 -1.91 -27.66 41.44
C PHE A 11 -2.80 -26.45 41.76
N ALA A 12 -3.72 -26.58 42.72
CA ALA A 12 -4.56 -25.45 43.14
C ALA A 12 -3.72 -24.31 43.74
N ILE A 13 -2.71 -24.63 44.55
CA ILE A 13 -1.77 -23.64 45.12
C ILE A 13 -0.95 -22.98 44.00
N LEU A 14 -0.48 -23.74 43.02
CA LEU A 14 0.29 -23.19 41.90
C LEU A 14 -0.52 -22.19 41.06
N ILE A 15 -1.81 -22.47 40.83
CA ILE A 15 -2.72 -21.59 40.09
C ILE A 15 -2.94 -20.28 40.86
N VAL A 16 -3.12 -20.35 42.18
CA VAL A 16 -3.28 -19.15 43.03
C VAL A 16 -2.00 -18.32 43.04
N ILE A 17 -0.82 -18.94 43.16
CA ILE A 17 0.47 -18.24 43.13
C ILE A 17 0.69 -17.56 41.77
N CYS A 18 0.38 -18.23 40.65
CA CYS A 18 0.50 -17.62 39.31
C CYS A 18 -0.46 -16.44 39.14
N SER A 19 -1.68 -16.54 39.66
CA SER A 19 -2.69 -15.47 39.57
C SER A 19 -2.29 -14.24 40.40
N LEU A 20 -1.70 -14.46 41.59
CA LEU A 20 -1.19 -13.37 42.44
C LEU A 20 0.05 -12.70 41.83
N ALA A 21 0.93 -13.46 41.16
CA ALA A 21 2.08 -12.91 40.46
C ALA A 21 1.67 -12.00 39.27
N GLN A 22 0.62 -12.38 38.52
CA GLN A 22 0.07 -11.52 37.45
C GLN A 22 -0.57 -10.24 37.98
N PHE A 23 -1.17 -10.28 39.17
CA PHE A 23 -1.73 -9.10 39.82
C PHE A 23 -0.63 -8.13 40.29
N ALA A 24 0.49 -8.64 40.82
CA ALA A 24 1.61 -7.83 41.28
C ALA A 24 2.38 -7.13 40.14
N VAL A 25 2.47 -7.75 38.96
CA VAL A 25 3.10 -7.11 37.78
C VAL A 25 2.23 -5.98 37.21
N SER A 26 0.90 -6.08 37.39
CA SER A 26 -0.04 -5.08 36.88
C SER A 26 -0.11 -3.82 37.76
N THR A 27 0.14 -3.93 39.07
CA THR A 27 0.16 -2.78 40.00
C THR A 27 1.47 -2.00 39.99
N ILE A 28 2.59 -2.58 39.54
CA ILE A 28 3.87 -1.87 39.45
C ILE A 28 3.93 -0.91 38.23
N HIS A 29 3.05 -1.08 37.23
CA HIS A 29 3.11 -0.27 36.01
C HIS A 29 2.26 1.02 36.03
N ILE A 30 1.57 1.35 37.13
CA ILE A 30 0.64 2.50 37.22
C ILE A 30 1.20 3.69 38.01
N SER A 31 2.38 3.61 38.63
CA SER A 31 2.89 4.67 39.52
C SER A 31 4.06 5.53 39.01
N THR A 32 4.40 5.51 37.72
CA THR A 32 5.44 6.40 37.16
C THR A 32 5.04 6.94 35.79
N LEU A 33 4.16 7.94 35.75
CA LEU A 33 4.00 8.88 34.63
C LEU A 33 3.07 10.02 35.06
N ASP A 34 3.52 10.80 36.04
CA ASP A 34 3.08 12.18 36.25
C ASP A 34 4.32 13.00 36.65
N ASN A 35 4.41 14.20 36.08
CA ASN A 35 5.51 15.19 36.10
C ASN A 35 6.49 15.12 34.92
N ASP A 36 6.17 15.86 33.85
CA ASP A 36 7.04 16.99 33.50
C ASP A 36 6.30 18.02 32.62
N ILE A 37 5.88 19.10 33.28
CA ILE A 37 5.64 20.41 32.67
C ILE A 37 6.95 21.17 32.87
N GLY A 38 7.63 21.52 31.78
CA GLY A 38 8.90 22.25 31.81
C GLY A 38 9.04 23.14 30.58
N LEU A 39 8.51 24.36 30.73
CA LEU A 39 8.74 25.52 29.87
C LEU A 39 10.26 25.85 29.87
N ASP A 40 10.86 26.10 28.71
CA ASP A 40 11.98 27.06 28.67
C ASP A 40 12.07 27.81 27.34
N VAL A 41 12.08 29.12 27.52
CA VAL A 41 12.16 30.21 26.55
C VAL A 41 13.50 30.90 26.83
N LEU A 42 14.15 31.38 25.76
CA LEU A 42 15.36 32.23 25.71
C LEU A 42 16.71 31.51 25.86
N LEU A 43 17.54 31.61 24.82
CA LEU A 43 18.72 32.47 24.89
C LEU A 43 19.23 32.91 23.51
N ARG A 44 19.40 34.22 23.41
CA ARG A 44 20.18 34.98 22.42
C ARG A 44 21.56 34.36 22.14
N LYS A 45 22.03 34.48 20.90
CA LYS A 45 23.39 34.97 20.63
C LYS A 45 23.43 35.87 19.39
N LYS A 46 24.29 36.87 19.51
CA LYS A 46 24.40 38.12 18.76
C LYS A 46 25.64 38.02 17.86
N THR A 47 25.52 38.51 16.63
CA THR A 47 26.50 39.29 15.81
C THR A 47 27.96 38.85 15.68
N THR A 48 28.38 38.70 14.42
CA THR A 48 29.56 39.31 13.75
C THR A 48 29.19 39.41 12.25
N LYS A 49 28.72 40.55 11.70
CA LYS A 49 29.46 41.69 11.13
C LYS A 49 30.83 41.33 10.56
N ASP A 50 30.88 41.17 9.23
CA ASP A 50 32.00 41.56 8.39
C ASP A 50 31.46 42.20 7.10
N GLU A 51 32.04 43.36 6.79
CA GLU A 51 31.81 44.26 5.64
C GLU A 51 32.76 43.91 4.49
N SER A 52 32.49 44.49 3.30
CA SER A 52 33.19 44.45 1.99
C SER A 52 32.67 43.38 1.01
N ASP A 53 32.34 43.64 -0.26
CA ASP A 53 32.39 44.84 -1.09
C ASP A 53 31.30 44.79 -2.19
N ASN A 54 30.89 45.98 -2.62
CA ASN A 54 29.92 46.25 -3.68
C ASN A 54 30.44 45.86 -5.07
N ILE A 55 29.71 45.00 -5.78
CA ILE A 55 29.66 45.01 -7.26
C ILE A 55 28.18 45.04 -7.66
N ILE A 56 27.76 46.20 -8.17
CA ILE A 56 26.44 46.44 -8.73
C ILE A 56 26.41 45.74 -10.10
N SER A 57 25.69 44.63 -10.19
CA SER A 57 25.24 44.07 -11.47
C SER A 57 23.74 44.35 -11.61
N GLU A 58 23.35 44.88 -12.76
CA GLU A 58 21.98 45.25 -13.09
C GLU A 58 21.08 44.02 -13.03
N GLY A 59 20.19 44.02 -12.04
CA GLY A 59 19.36 42.89 -11.66
C GLY A 59 18.33 42.55 -12.72
N GLU A 60 18.52 41.38 -13.32
CA GLU A 60 17.45 40.61 -13.93
C GLU A 60 16.37 40.39 -12.87
N LYS A 61 15.21 41.01 -13.10
CA LYS A 61 14.08 41.05 -12.16
C LYS A 61 13.48 39.64 -12.08
N SER A 62 14.12 38.77 -11.30
CA SER A 62 13.64 37.43 -10.97
C SER A 62 12.24 37.59 -10.39
N THR A 63 11.24 37.29 -11.23
CA THR A 63 9.86 37.16 -10.80
C THR A 63 9.84 36.01 -9.82
N VAL A 64 9.87 36.34 -8.53
CA VAL A 64 9.65 35.40 -7.42
C VAL A 64 8.32 34.72 -7.69
N SER A 65 8.37 33.53 -8.28
CA SER A 65 7.20 32.70 -8.45
C SER A 65 6.73 32.37 -7.05
N THR A 66 5.64 33.00 -6.62
CA THR A 66 4.97 32.59 -5.38
C THR A 66 4.65 31.11 -5.53
N GLU A 67 5.33 30.26 -4.75
CA GLU A 67 5.13 28.82 -4.82
C GLU A 67 3.64 28.53 -4.62
N GLU A 68 2.96 28.17 -5.71
CA GLU A 68 1.54 27.82 -5.64
C GLU A 68 1.41 26.57 -4.78
N THR A 69 0.69 26.71 -3.66
CA THR A 69 0.41 25.61 -2.74
C THR A 69 -0.30 24.48 -3.50
N PRO A 70 0.13 23.21 -3.33
CA PRO A 70 -0.49 22.08 -4.02
C PRO A 70 -2.01 22.03 -3.79
N LYS A 71 -2.77 21.84 -4.87
CA LYS A 71 -4.23 21.66 -4.81
C LYS A 71 -4.52 20.19 -4.51
N ILE A 72 -4.97 19.92 -3.28
CA ILE A 72 -5.19 18.56 -2.79
C ILE A 72 -6.66 18.35 -2.43
N ALA A 73 -7.24 17.24 -2.91
CA ALA A 73 -8.55 16.74 -2.50
C ALA A 73 -8.41 15.39 -1.80
N ILE A 74 -9.14 15.20 -0.69
CA ILE A 74 -9.05 14.00 0.13
C ILE A 74 -10.28 13.12 -0.09
N PHE A 75 -10.08 11.86 -0.40
CA PHE A 75 -11.13 10.85 -0.56
C PHE A 75 -11.00 9.81 0.54
N PHE A 76 -11.99 9.77 1.44
CA PHE A 76 -11.95 8.96 2.64
C PHE A 76 -13.05 7.89 2.63
N ASN A 77 -12.65 6.63 2.43
CA ASN A 77 -13.55 5.49 2.53
C ASN A 77 -13.64 5.01 3.99
N THR A 78 -14.73 5.36 4.67
CA THR A 78 -14.93 5.00 6.09
C THR A 78 -15.81 3.78 6.23
N PHE A 79 -15.39 2.84 7.07
CA PHE A 79 -16.14 1.66 7.44
C PHE A 79 -16.49 1.69 8.92
N SER A 80 -17.71 1.33 9.28
CA SER A 80 -18.19 1.21 10.66
C SER A 80 -18.78 -0.17 10.91
N THR A 81 -18.25 -0.88 11.91
CA THR A 81 -18.82 -2.15 12.40
C THR A 81 -19.96 -1.87 13.39
N ASN A 82 -20.53 -2.95 13.97
CA ASN A 82 -21.42 -2.82 15.12
C ASN A 82 -20.74 -2.12 16.32
N ASP A 83 -19.41 -2.24 16.43
CA ASP A 83 -18.61 -1.41 17.33
C ASP A 83 -18.31 -0.04 16.68
N THR A 84 -19.31 0.84 16.81
CA THR A 84 -19.22 2.21 16.32
C THR A 84 -18.17 3.04 17.07
N LYS A 85 -17.78 2.64 18.29
CA LYS A 85 -16.77 3.34 19.09
C LYS A 85 -15.38 3.14 18.49
N LEU A 86 -14.97 1.90 18.23
CA LEU A 86 -13.69 1.60 17.59
C LEU A 86 -13.56 2.30 16.23
N SER A 87 -14.59 2.15 15.40
CA SER A 87 -14.66 2.77 14.07
C SER A 87 -14.44 4.29 14.17
N SER A 88 -15.13 4.93 15.12
CA SER A 88 -15.01 6.36 15.37
C SER A 88 -13.62 6.76 15.89
N GLU A 89 -12.99 5.95 16.75
CA GLU A 89 -11.64 6.21 17.26
C GLU A 89 -10.60 6.18 16.13
N ILE A 90 -10.63 5.16 15.28
CA ILE A 90 -9.76 5.02 14.10
C ILE A 90 -9.91 6.23 13.17
N ILE A 91 -11.14 6.57 12.82
CA ILE A 91 -11.37 7.67 11.88
C ILE A 91 -10.94 9.02 12.50
N ASN A 92 -11.19 9.22 13.80
CA ASN A 92 -10.75 10.41 14.51
C ASN A 92 -9.21 10.53 14.57
N GLU A 93 -8.50 9.42 14.73
CA GLU A 93 -7.04 9.36 14.68
C GLU A 93 -6.51 9.77 13.30
N GLN A 94 -7.05 9.17 12.23
CA GLN A 94 -6.67 9.53 10.85
C GLN A 94 -6.98 11.00 10.55
N TYR A 95 -8.13 11.51 11.02
CA TYR A 95 -8.49 12.91 10.89
C TYR A 95 -7.54 13.85 11.66
N LYS A 96 -7.06 13.46 12.84
CA LYS A 96 -6.03 14.22 13.57
C LYS A 96 -4.73 14.27 12.77
N ALA A 97 -4.32 13.18 12.11
CA ALA A 97 -3.14 13.18 11.25
C ALA A 97 -3.30 14.16 10.08
N ILE A 98 -4.46 14.16 9.42
CA ILE A 98 -4.80 15.12 8.34
C ILE A 98 -4.70 16.57 8.84
N ASN A 99 -5.21 16.87 10.04
CA ASN A 99 -5.21 18.25 10.57
C ASN A 99 -3.85 18.74 11.05
N ARG A 100 -2.93 17.82 11.36
CA ARG A 100 -1.56 18.18 11.76
C ARG A 100 -0.70 18.61 10.58
N GLN A 101 -1.12 18.31 9.36
CA GLN A 101 -0.36 18.60 8.14
C GLN A 101 -0.81 19.94 7.53
N PRO A 102 0.02 21.00 7.56
CA PRO A 102 -0.35 22.32 7.04
C PRO A 102 -0.75 22.32 5.55
N LEU A 103 -0.13 21.47 4.72
CA LEU A 103 -0.49 21.38 3.29
C LEU A 103 -1.93 20.92 3.05
N LEU A 104 -2.52 20.21 4.02
CA LEU A 104 -3.90 19.74 3.92
C LEU A 104 -4.90 20.72 4.51
N ALA A 105 -4.48 21.81 5.18
CA ALA A 105 -5.36 22.66 5.98
C ALA A 105 -6.61 23.14 5.23
N LYS A 106 -6.49 23.42 3.92
CA LYS A 106 -7.57 23.89 3.04
C LYS A 106 -8.15 22.82 2.10
N SER A 107 -7.67 21.59 2.18
CA SER A 107 -8.09 20.49 1.30
C SER A 107 -9.47 19.97 1.67
N ASP A 108 -10.42 20.01 0.75
CA ASP A 108 -11.75 19.43 0.94
C ASP A 108 -11.67 17.90 1.14
N ILE A 109 -12.55 17.39 2.01
CA ILE A 109 -12.67 15.95 2.30
C ILE A 109 -13.99 15.43 1.73
N TYR A 110 -13.89 14.59 0.73
CA TYR A 110 -14.97 13.77 0.20
C TYR A 110 -14.97 12.43 0.94
N TYR A 111 -16.09 12.03 1.54
CA TYR A 111 -16.11 10.81 2.33
C TYR A 111 -17.33 9.93 2.04
N SER A 112 -17.09 8.62 2.03
CA SER A 112 -18.13 7.60 1.94
C SER A 112 -18.25 6.90 3.27
N ARG A 113 -19.48 6.62 3.70
CA ARG A 113 -19.76 5.92 4.95
C ARG A 113 -20.36 4.55 4.67
N LEU A 114 -19.65 3.51 5.08
CA LEU A 114 -20.04 2.12 4.92
C LEU A 114 -20.30 1.46 6.28
N GLY A 115 -21.27 0.55 6.33
CA GLY A 115 -21.59 -0.22 7.54
C GLY A 115 -22.61 0.47 8.45
N ASN A 116 -22.42 0.37 9.76
CA ASN A 116 -23.40 0.82 10.74
C ASN A 116 -23.50 2.36 10.79
N SER A 117 -24.67 2.89 10.40
CA SER A 117 -24.95 4.33 10.36
C SER A 117 -25.42 4.92 11.71
N THR A 118 -25.72 4.09 12.72
CA THR A 118 -26.33 4.55 13.97
C THR A 118 -25.36 5.25 14.92
N GLY A 119 -24.06 4.97 14.80
CA GLY A 119 -23.05 5.77 15.48
C GLY A 119 -23.18 7.22 15.03
N ASP A 120 -23.21 8.19 15.95
CA ASP A 120 -23.12 9.61 15.60
C ASP A 120 -21.70 9.95 15.15
N PHE A 121 -21.26 9.29 14.07
CA PHE A 121 -20.08 9.61 13.29
C PHE A 121 -20.41 10.86 12.47
N ARG A 122 -20.65 11.96 13.18
CA ARG A 122 -20.42 13.27 12.61
C ARG A 122 -18.92 13.44 12.66
N LEU A 123 -18.32 13.77 11.52
CA LEU A 123 -17.06 14.52 11.51
C LEU A 123 -17.35 15.89 12.16
N ARG A 124 -17.71 15.93 13.46
CA ARG A 124 -18.13 17.11 14.23
C ARG A 124 -17.06 18.21 14.22
N ARG A 125 -15.86 17.87 13.74
CA ARG A 125 -14.69 18.75 13.61
C ARG A 125 -14.39 19.20 12.18
N CYS A 126 -15.22 18.85 11.20
CA CYS A 126 -15.10 19.41 9.85
C CYS A 126 -15.60 20.84 9.76
N THR A 127 -16.62 21.21 10.54
CA THR A 127 -17.35 22.47 10.33
C THR A 127 -16.67 23.72 10.90
N ASN A 128 -15.72 23.59 11.85
CA ASN A 128 -15.38 24.73 12.71
C ASN A 128 -13.89 25.13 12.75
N LEU A 129 -12.97 24.43 12.07
CA LEU A 129 -11.53 24.66 12.33
C LEU A 129 -10.75 25.34 11.21
N ASN A 130 -11.03 25.15 9.90
CA ASN A 130 -10.06 25.57 8.86
C ASN A 130 -10.66 25.93 7.48
N SER A 131 -11.90 26.42 7.38
CA SER A 131 -12.58 26.71 6.09
C SER A 131 -12.71 25.50 5.10
N ARG A 132 -12.22 24.33 5.48
CA ARG A 132 -12.33 23.06 4.76
C ARG A 132 -13.79 22.60 4.68
N LYS A 133 -14.24 22.14 3.51
CA LYS A 133 -15.52 21.45 3.36
C LYS A 133 -15.35 19.95 3.57
N CYS A 134 -16.33 19.34 4.23
CA CYS A 134 -16.46 17.89 4.27
C CYS A 134 -17.76 17.50 3.59
N ILE A 135 -17.63 16.76 2.50
CA ILE A 135 -18.69 16.47 1.54
C ILE A 135 -18.96 14.97 1.61
N LYS A 136 -20.14 14.61 2.08
CA LYS A 136 -20.58 13.21 2.10
C LYS A 136 -20.90 12.78 0.67
N LEU A 137 -20.16 11.80 0.15
CA LEU A 137 -20.40 11.19 -1.16
C LEU A 137 -21.60 10.24 -1.08
N THR A 138 -21.57 9.32 -0.12
CA THR A 138 -22.60 8.30 0.04
C THR A 138 -22.63 7.75 1.47
N GLU A 139 -23.74 7.14 1.84
CA GLU A 139 -23.92 6.38 3.08
C GLU A 139 -24.68 5.09 2.77
N GLN A 140 -24.05 3.93 3.00
CA GLN A 140 -24.61 2.63 2.65
C GLN A 140 -24.28 1.59 3.72
N ALA A 141 -25.19 0.64 3.97
CA ALA A 141 -24.95 -0.43 4.94
C ALA A 141 -23.88 -1.43 4.49
N LYS A 142 -23.70 -1.58 3.17
CA LYS A 142 -22.70 -2.44 2.53
C LYS A 142 -22.04 -1.68 1.40
N GLY A 143 -20.82 -2.09 1.07
CA GLY A 143 -20.04 -1.53 -0.03
C GLY A 143 -18.59 -1.94 0.09
N ASP A 144 -17.82 -1.56 -0.91
CA ASP A 144 -16.37 -1.77 -0.98
C ASP A 144 -15.69 -0.42 -1.27
N GLU A 145 -14.44 -0.46 -1.72
CA GLU A 145 -13.67 0.75 -2.03
C GLU A 145 -14.19 1.52 -3.26
N LEU A 146 -14.92 0.86 -4.16
CA LEU A 146 -15.40 1.48 -5.41
C LEU A 146 -16.34 2.65 -5.15
N VAL A 147 -17.11 2.60 -4.06
CA VAL A 147 -18.02 3.69 -3.67
C VAL A 147 -17.29 5.03 -3.48
N THR A 148 -15.98 4.99 -3.22
CA THR A 148 -15.14 6.17 -3.04
C THR A 148 -14.20 6.38 -4.24
N LEU A 149 -13.65 5.30 -4.81
CA LEU A 149 -12.73 5.39 -5.94
C LEU A 149 -13.43 5.92 -7.21
N VAL A 150 -14.71 5.59 -7.44
CA VAL A 150 -15.48 6.08 -8.59
C VAL A 150 -15.64 7.61 -8.54
N PRO A 151 -16.19 8.22 -7.46
CA PRO A 151 -16.24 9.68 -7.36
C PRO A 151 -14.86 10.36 -7.41
N MET A 152 -13.81 9.70 -6.90
CA MET A 152 -12.44 10.23 -7.01
C MET A 152 -11.95 10.28 -8.46
N TYR A 153 -12.22 9.23 -9.24
CA TYR A 153 -11.90 9.19 -10.65
C TYR A 153 -12.63 10.30 -11.42
N ASP A 154 -13.93 10.45 -11.17
CA ASP A 154 -14.75 11.48 -11.82
C ASP A 154 -14.27 12.89 -11.45
N PHE A 155 -13.95 13.12 -10.17
CA PHE A 155 -13.33 14.36 -9.72
C PHE A 155 -12.04 14.66 -10.49
N CYS A 156 -11.18 13.66 -10.69
CA CYS A 156 -9.93 13.86 -11.42
C CYS A 156 -10.12 14.18 -12.91
N LYS A 157 -11.20 13.70 -13.53
CA LYS A 157 -11.53 14.06 -14.93
C LYS A 157 -11.81 15.54 -15.07
N GLU A 158 -12.50 16.11 -14.09
CA GLU A 158 -12.83 17.54 -14.06
C GLU A 158 -11.67 18.41 -13.54
N ASN A 159 -10.75 17.81 -12.76
CA ASN A 159 -9.71 18.53 -12.02
C ASN A 159 -8.30 17.97 -12.30
N PRO A 160 -7.78 17.99 -13.55
CA PRO A 160 -6.53 17.33 -13.93
C PRO A 160 -5.28 17.85 -13.19
N ASN A 161 -5.32 19.08 -12.68
CA ASN A 161 -4.21 19.74 -11.96
C ASN A 161 -4.21 19.49 -10.45
N PHE A 162 -5.16 18.69 -9.94
CA PHE A 162 -5.20 18.33 -8.52
C PHE A 162 -4.34 17.09 -8.24
N THR A 163 -3.91 17.00 -6.98
CA THR A 163 -3.49 15.75 -6.35
C THR A 163 -4.66 15.22 -5.52
N VAL A 164 -4.97 13.94 -5.65
CA VAL A 164 -5.93 13.26 -4.78
C VAL A 164 -5.20 12.42 -3.74
N MET A 165 -5.73 12.40 -2.51
CA MET A 165 -5.29 11.50 -1.45
C MET A 165 -6.43 10.52 -1.14
N TYR A 166 -6.22 9.23 -1.42
CA TYR A 166 -7.15 8.17 -1.05
C TYR A 166 -6.70 7.51 0.26
N ILE A 167 -7.61 7.47 1.22
CA ILE A 167 -7.42 6.78 2.49
C ILE A 167 -8.67 5.99 2.85
N HIS A 168 -8.51 4.99 3.70
CA HIS A 168 -9.63 4.25 4.25
C HIS A 168 -9.40 3.89 5.72
N SER A 169 -10.46 3.51 6.44
CA SER A 169 -10.36 3.16 7.87
C SER A 169 -9.83 1.72 8.07
N LYS A 170 -8.59 1.44 7.63
CA LYS A 170 -7.96 0.12 7.76
C LYS A 170 -7.94 -0.33 9.24
N GLY A 171 -8.36 -1.57 9.48
CA GLY A 171 -8.37 -2.20 10.80
C GLY A 171 -9.70 -2.15 11.54
N THR A 172 -10.75 -1.51 10.99
CA THR A 172 -12.07 -1.49 11.64
C THR A 172 -12.70 -2.89 11.77
N LEU A 173 -12.47 -3.78 10.79
CA LEU A 173 -13.02 -5.14 10.78
C LEU A 173 -12.24 -6.14 11.64
N SER A 174 -10.96 -5.86 11.92
CA SER A 174 -10.06 -6.78 12.60
C SER A 174 -9.13 -6.02 13.54
N GLN A 175 -9.65 -5.65 14.72
CA GLN A 175 -8.86 -4.91 15.68
C GLN A 175 -7.72 -5.77 16.21
N ASN A 176 -6.50 -5.38 15.88
CA ASN A 176 -5.31 -5.91 16.53
C ASN A 176 -4.20 -4.86 16.48
N PHE A 177 -3.21 -5.05 17.34
CA PHE A 177 -2.08 -4.15 17.46
C PHE A 177 -1.29 -3.99 16.15
N LYS A 178 -1.23 -5.05 15.32
CA LYS A 178 -0.54 -5.03 14.02
C LYS A 178 -1.24 -4.09 13.05
N ASN A 179 -2.58 -4.13 12.99
CA ASN A 179 -3.40 -3.27 12.13
C ASN A 179 -3.36 -1.80 12.56
N ASN A 180 -3.28 -1.52 13.87
CA ASN A 180 -3.06 -0.15 14.35
C ASN A 180 -1.70 0.39 13.89
N ARG A 181 -0.62 -0.38 14.10
CA ARG A 181 0.71 0.02 13.64
C ARG A 181 0.78 0.18 12.12
N LEU A 182 0.17 -0.72 11.37
CA LEU A 182 0.08 -0.59 9.92
C LEU A 182 -0.62 0.70 9.53
N ARG A 183 -1.80 0.98 10.11
CA ARG A 183 -2.52 2.23 9.86
C ARG A 183 -1.65 3.46 10.18
N ASP A 184 -0.90 3.45 11.28
CA ASP A 184 -0.02 4.57 11.64
C ASP A 184 1.02 4.86 10.56
N ILE A 185 1.64 3.81 10.00
CA ILE A 185 2.64 3.95 8.93
C ILE A 185 2.00 4.39 7.62
N LEU A 186 0.84 3.81 7.27
CA LEU A 186 0.07 4.22 6.09
C LEU A 186 -0.25 5.71 6.16
N MET A 187 -0.76 6.17 7.31
CA MET A 187 -1.04 7.57 7.55
C MET A 187 0.22 8.44 7.57
N LYS A 188 1.32 8.00 8.19
CA LYS A 188 2.61 8.71 8.18
C LYS A 188 3.07 8.96 6.74
N ALA A 189 2.91 8.00 5.84
CA ALA A 189 3.27 8.18 4.43
C ALA A 189 2.33 9.12 3.67
N VAL A 190 1.02 8.84 3.64
CA VAL A 190 0.10 9.62 2.78
C VAL A 190 -0.10 11.06 3.24
N THR A 191 0.16 11.35 4.52
CA THR A 191 0.14 12.72 5.06
C THR A 191 1.52 13.39 5.09
N SER A 192 2.57 12.72 4.63
CA SER A 192 3.92 13.28 4.55
C SER A 192 4.00 14.44 3.55
N LYS A 193 4.93 15.37 3.73
CA LYS A 193 5.13 16.46 2.74
C LYS A 193 5.53 15.87 1.39
N GLU A 194 6.34 14.83 1.44
CA GLU A 194 6.90 14.06 0.32
C GLU A 194 5.81 13.53 -0.62
N CYS A 195 4.73 12.94 -0.08
CA CYS A 195 3.62 12.45 -0.91
C CYS A 195 2.63 13.55 -1.33
N LEU A 196 2.51 14.63 -0.55
CA LEU A 196 1.55 15.70 -0.84
C LEU A 196 2.08 16.73 -1.85
N ASP A 197 3.40 16.88 -1.94
CA ASP A 197 4.09 17.82 -2.82
C ASP A 197 4.94 17.07 -3.86
N LEU A 198 4.27 16.29 -4.72
CA LEU A 198 4.94 15.47 -5.73
C LEU A 198 5.74 16.32 -6.73
N PRO A 199 6.97 15.89 -7.11
CA PRO A 199 7.87 16.63 -8.02
C PRO A 199 7.22 17.11 -9.31
N LYS A 200 7.22 18.44 -9.54
CA LYS A 200 6.56 19.08 -10.69
C LYS A 200 7.10 18.66 -12.05
N ASP A 201 8.34 18.15 -12.10
CA ASP A 201 8.99 17.57 -13.28
C ASP A 201 8.29 16.30 -13.82
N GLY A 202 7.31 15.77 -13.08
CA GLY A 202 6.57 14.57 -13.48
C GLY A 202 7.39 13.30 -13.30
N SER A 203 8.38 13.30 -12.40
CA SER A 203 9.11 12.10 -12.05
C SER A 203 8.31 11.14 -11.17
N CYS A 204 7.28 11.62 -10.49
CA CYS A 204 6.37 10.84 -9.66
C CYS A 204 4.91 11.13 -10.03
N ASP A 205 4.14 10.09 -10.29
CA ASP A 205 2.69 10.18 -10.52
C ASP A 205 1.89 9.79 -9.26
N THR A 206 2.45 8.90 -8.44
CA THR A 206 1.81 8.33 -7.24
C THR A 206 2.80 8.21 -6.08
N CYS A 207 2.31 8.28 -4.84
CA CYS A 207 3.14 8.10 -3.64
C CYS A 207 2.37 7.42 -2.49
N SER A 208 3.06 6.54 -1.77
CA SER A 208 2.59 5.86 -0.55
C SER A 208 3.78 5.33 0.28
N THR A 209 3.56 4.36 1.15
CA THR A 209 4.53 3.75 2.07
C THR A 209 5.66 3.01 1.36
N GLN A 210 5.37 1.84 0.79
CA GLN A 210 6.25 0.99 0.01
C GLN A 210 5.49 0.47 -1.21
N PHE A 211 6.14 0.57 -2.37
CA PHE A 211 5.64 -0.04 -3.60
C PHE A 211 6.06 -1.50 -3.65
N THR A 212 5.10 -2.38 -3.85
CA THR A 212 5.31 -3.81 -3.98
C THR A 212 5.23 -4.17 -5.46
N TYR A 213 6.29 -4.78 -6.00
CA TYR A 213 6.39 -5.14 -7.41
C TYR A 213 5.70 -6.47 -7.76
N PHE A 214 5.65 -7.36 -6.77
CA PHE A 214 5.27 -8.77 -6.91
C PHE A 214 4.38 -9.19 -5.73
N PRO A 215 3.32 -9.99 -5.94
CA PRO A 215 2.93 -10.64 -7.21
C PRO A 215 2.28 -9.68 -8.22
N VAL A 216 1.76 -8.54 -7.75
CA VAL A 216 1.21 -7.49 -8.61
C VAL A 216 1.69 -6.15 -8.11
N PRO A 217 2.05 -5.22 -9.03
CA PRO A 217 2.33 -3.84 -8.67
C PRO A 217 1.21 -3.23 -7.84
N SER A 218 1.51 -2.81 -6.61
CA SER A 218 0.56 -2.16 -5.70
C SER A 218 1.29 -1.41 -4.59
N TYR A 219 0.55 -0.66 -3.78
CA TYR A 219 1.08 -0.09 -2.54
C TYR A 219 0.56 -0.86 -1.34
N ALA A 220 1.44 -1.14 -0.38
CA ALA A 220 1.03 -1.70 0.89
C ALA A 220 -0.05 -0.81 1.53
N GLY A 221 -1.16 -1.43 1.94
CA GLY A 221 -2.26 -0.76 2.64
C GLY A 221 -3.33 -0.10 1.77
N ASN A 222 -3.17 -0.05 0.44
CA ASN A 222 -4.08 0.66 -0.47
C ASN A 222 -4.47 2.08 -0.03
N MET A 223 -3.56 2.83 0.59
CA MET A 223 -3.70 4.27 0.83
C MET A 223 -2.64 4.97 0.02
N PHE A 224 -2.98 6.04 -0.68
CA PHE A 224 -2.04 6.68 -1.60
C PHE A 224 -2.38 8.13 -1.88
N THR A 225 -1.41 8.81 -2.47
CA THR A 225 -1.59 10.08 -3.17
C THR A 225 -1.32 9.85 -4.66
N ALA A 226 -2.04 10.56 -5.52
CA ALA A 226 -1.88 10.46 -6.96
C ALA A 226 -2.24 11.76 -7.66
N ARG A 227 -1.55 12.07 -8.76
CA ARG A 227 -1.94 13.17 -9.64
C ARG A 227 -3.20 12.81 -10.41
N CYS A 228 -4.14 13.74 -10.50
CA CYS A 228 -5.35 13.54 -11.31
C CYS A 228 -5.01 13.35 -12.80
N SER A 229 -3.97 14.01 -13.31
CA SER A 229 -3.44 13.76 -14.65
C SER A 229 -3.03 12.31 -14.91
N TYR A 230 -2.60 11.59 -13.88
CA TYR A 230 -2.31 10.16 -13.95
C TYR A 230 -3.58 9.32 -13.80
N VAL A 231 -4.40 9.60 -12.77
CA VAL A 231 -5.68 8.91 -12.53
C VAL A 231 -6.56 8.90 -13.79
N ASN A 232 -6.55 9.98 -14.56
CA ASN A 232 -7.30 10.12 -15.80
C ASN A 232 -6.91 9.13 -16.92
N LYS A 233 -5.74 8.50 -16.82
CA LYS A 233 -5.27 7.45 -17.75
C LYS A 233 -5.79 6.07 -17.38
N LEU A 234 -6.26 5.88 -16.14
CA LEU A 234 -6.75 4.60 -15.65
C LEU A 234 -8.11 4.26 -16.27
N ILE A 235 -8.38 2.97 -16.44
CA ILE A 235 -9.74 2.48 -16.69
C ILE A 235 -10.60 2.88 -15.49
N HIS A 236 -11.83 3.34 -15.74
CA HIS A 236 -12.78 3.69 -14.67
C HIS A 236 -12.90 2.54 -13.64
N PRO A 237 -12.82 2.79 -12.32
CA PRO A 237 -12.73 1.75 -11.29
C PRO A 237 -13.78 0.62 -11.42
N GLN A 238 -15.04 1.00 -11.66
CA GLN A 238 -16.14 0.03 -11.85
C GLN A 238 -15.92 -0.92 -13.04
N LYS A 239 -15.31 -0.42 -14.13
CA LYS A 239 -15.05 -1.20 -15.35
C LYS A 239 -13.78 -2.01 -15.22
N PHE A 240 -12.81 -1.53 -14.43
CA PHE A 240 -11.51 -2.18 -14.28
C PHE A 240 -11.61 -3.63 -13.80
N ILE A 241 -12.53 -3.92 -12.86
CA ILE A 241 -12.74 -5.28 -12.35
C ILE A 241 -13.13 -6.23 -13.49
N GLN A 242 -14.15 -5.84 -14.27
CA GLN A 242 -14.68 -6.64 -15.37
C GLN A 242 -13.64 -6.81 -16.49
N GLU A 243 -12.94 -5.73 -16.86
CA GLU A 243 -11.90 -5.78 -17.87
C GLU A 243 -10.74 -6.68 -17.44
N LYS A 244 -10.33 -6.62 -16.17
CA LYS A 244 -9.26 -7.45 -15.66
C LYS A 244 -9.65 -8.93 -15.65
N GLU A 245 -10.87 -9.27 -15.23
CA GLU A 245 -11.40 -10.63 -15.33
C GLU A 245 -11.46 -11.12 -16.77
N ARG A 246 -11.92 -10.26 -17.69
CA ARG A 246 -11.97 -10.55 -19.13
C ARG A 246 -10.58 -10.87 -19.68
N VAL A 247 -9.57 -10.04 -19.38
CA VAL A 247 -8.18 -10.24 -19.85
C VAL A 247 -7.58 -11.52 -19.30
N ILE A 248 -7.80 -11.83 -18.02
CA ILE A 248 -7.29 -13.07 -17.42
C ILE A 248 -7.96 -14.30 -18.05
N ASN A 249 -9.28 -14.27 -18.25
CA ASN A 249 -9.99 -15.38 -18.90
C ASN A 249 -9.60 -15.54 -20.36
N GLN A 250 -9.40 -14.43 -21.07
CA GLN A 250 -8.90 -14.43 -22.44
C GLN A 250 -7.51 -15.07 -22.53
N MET A 251 -6.57 -14.64 -21.69
CA MET A 251 -5.23 -15.23 -21.62
C MET A 251 -5.30 -16.74 -21.39
N LYS A 252 -6.12 -17.20 -20.44
CA LYS A 252 -6.32 -18.63 -20.15
C LYS A 252 -6.81 -19.40 -21.38
N SER A 253 -7.71 -18.80 -22.17
CA SER A 253 -8.28 -19.44 -23.38
C SER A 253 -7.35 -19.43 -24.59
N GLU A 254 -6.44 -18.44 -24.69
CA GLU A 254 -5.52 -18.27 -25.83
C GLU A 254 -4.19 -19.01 -25.63
N ILE A 255 -3.93 -19.50 -24.42
CA ILE A 255 -2.72 -20.25 -24.09
C ILE A 255 -2.72 -21.60 -24.82
N THR A 256 -1.67 -21.84 -25.60
CA THR A 256 -1.42 -23.07 -26.35
C THR A 256 -0.08 -23.68 -25.98
N MET A 257 0.08 -25.00 -26.13
CA MET A 257 1.33 -25.71 -25.86
C MET A 257 2.36 -25.47 -26.97
N VAL A 258 3.64 -25.29 -26.61
CA VAL A 258 4.73 -25.14 -27.57
C VAL A 258 5.43 -26.48 -27.80
N ASN A 259 5.11 -27.16 -28.92
CA ASN A 259 5.75 -28.41 -29.36
C ASN A 259 5.76 -29.54 -28.29
N ASP A 260 6.46 -30.66 -28.58
CA ASP A 260 6.63 -31.79 -27.64
C ASP A 260 7.44 -31.45 -26.38
N SER A 261 8.03 -30.25 -26.31
CA SER A 261 8.54 -29.71 -25.05
C SER A 261 7.35 -29.32 -24.17
N GLN A 262 6.86 -30.27 -23.37
CA GLN A 262 5.79 -30.12 -22.37
C GLN A 262 6.09 -29.08 -21.26
N LEU A 263 7.01 -28.14 -21.49
CA LEU A 263 7.47 -27.14 -20.55
C LEU A 263 7.07 -25.71 -20.90
N TRP A 264 6.62 -25.39 -22.12
CA TRP A 264 6.25 -24.03 -22.50
C TRP A 264 4.83 -23.90 -23.06
N LEU A 265 4.21 -22.77 -22.75
CA LEU A 265 2.94 -22.27 -23.27
C LEU A 265 3.18 -20.97 -24.04
N LYS A 266 2.40 -20.73 -25.09
CA LYS A 266 2.41 -19.48 -25.85
C LYS A 266 1.01 -18.91 -25.94
N THR A 267 0.92 -17.59 -25.87
CA THR A 267 -0.25 -16.84 -26.36
C THR A 267 0.21 -15.81 -27.37
N LYS A 268 -0.63 -15.53 -28.36
CA LYS A 268 -0.37 -14.51 -29.38
C LYS A 268 -1.35 -13.36 -29.23
N LEU A 269 -0.82 -12.16 -29.26
CA LEU A 269 -1.58 -10.94 -29.35
C LEU A 269 -1.48 -10.39 -30.78
N TYR A 270 -2.64 -10.26 -31.45
CA TYR A 270 -2.77 -9.71 -32.80
C TYR A 270 -1.86 -10.33 -33.86
N ASN A 271 -1.58 -11.64 -33.79
CA ASN A 271 -0.67 -12.38 -34.68
C ASN A 271 0.82 -11.95 -34.66
N ASP A 272 1.15 -10.80 -34.06
CA ASP A 272 2.49 -10.19 -34.16
C ASP A 272 3.32 -10.32 -32.88
N THR A 273 2.69 -10.34 -31.70
CA THR A 273 3.40 -10.45 -30.41
C THR A 273 3.14 -11.79 -29.75
N GLU A 274 4.20 -12.57 -29.56
CA GLU A 274 4.14 -13.87 -28.89
C GLU A 274 4.68 -13.76 -27.45
N TYR A 275 3.89 -14.19 -26.48
CA TYR A 275 4.30 -14.29 -25.08
C TYR A 275 4.45 -15.76 -24.71
N SER A 276 5.54 -16.09 -24.02
CA SER A 276 5.84 -17.47 -23.62
C SER A 276 5.82 -17.62 -22.11
N PHE A 277 5.27 -18.74 -21.63
CA PHE A 277 5.13 -19.07 -20.21
C PHE A 277 5.59 -20.50 -19.94
N ARG A 278 6.07 -20.84 -18.75
CA ARG A 278 6.41 -22.24 -18.41
C ARG A 278 5.18 -23.02 -17.92
N ILE A 279 5.04 -24.29 -18.32
CA ILE A 279 3.90 -25.18 -18.00
C ILE A 279 3.84 -25.56 -16.52
N GLU A 280 4.98 -25.72 -15.86
CA GLU A 280 5.02 -25.98 -14.41
C GLU A 280 4.39 -24.83 -13.60
N LEU A 281 4.39 -23.62 -14.15
CA LEU A 281 3.72 -22.46 -13.60
C LEU A 281 2.20 -22.56 -13.76
N MET A 282 1.74 -23.34 -14.75
CA MET A 282 0.33 -23.50 -15.06
C MET A 282 -0.30 -24.75 -14.43
N LYS A 283 0.46 -25.83 -14.22
CA LYS A 283 -0.06 -27.05 -13.53
C LYS A 283 -0.36 -26.83 -12.05
N ARG A 284 0.20 -25.77 -11.44
CA ARG A 284 -0.13 -25.31 -10.08
C ARG A 284 -1.36 -24.40 -10.01
N LEU A 285 -1.98 -24.13 -11.17
CA LEU A 285 -3.25 -23.44 -11.31
C LEU A 285 -4.38 -24.43 -11.08
N ASN A 286 -4.67 -24.77 -9.83
CA ASN A 286 -6.09 -25.01 -9.58
C ASN A 286 -6.75 -23.62 -9.66
N PRO A 287 -7.63 -23.34 -10.64
CA PRO A 287 -8.35 -22.07 -10.73
C PRO A 287 -9.17 -21.80 -9.47
N GLU A 288 -9.50 -22.85 -8.71
CA GLU A 288 -10.14 -22.76 -7.40
C GLU A 288 -9.17 -22.34 -6.28
N THR A 289 -7.84 -22.49 -6.45
CA THR A 289 -6.83 -22.19 -5.41
C THR A 289 -5.94 -20.99 -5.70
N SER A 290 -5.91 -20.49 -6.93
CA SER A 290 -5.20 -19.23 -7.23
C SER A 290 -5.95 -18.11 -6.53
N SER A 291 -5.40 -17.59 -5.42
CA SER A 291 -6.13 -16.63 -4.60
C SER A 291 -6.51 -15.42 -5.43
N VAL A 292 -7.81 -15.13 -5.46
CA VAL A 292 -8.44 -14.01 -6.16
C VAL A 292 -7.71 -12.69 -5.83
N SER A 293 -7.13 -12.58 -4.63
CA SER A 293 -6.32 -11.43 -4.23
C SER A 293 -5.03 -11.26 -5.03
N TRP A 294 -4.36 -12.35 -5.39
CA TRP A 294 -3.05 -12.24 -6.01
C TRP A 294 -3.14 -11.92 -7.49
N LEU A 295 -4.21 -12.37 -8.13
CA LEU A 295 -4.53 -11.90 -9.48
C LEU A 295 -5.09 -10.48 -9.43
N GLY A 296 -5.51 -10.01 -8.26
CA GLY A 296 -6.26 -8.77 -8.04
C GLY A 296 -7.58 -8.80 -8.79
N LEU A 297 -8.31 -9.89 -8.65
CA LEU A 297 -9.66 -10.07 -9.18
C LEU A 297 -10.70 -9.77 -8.11
N GLY A 298 -11.98 -9.71 -8.50
CA GLY A 298 -13.08 -9.43 -7.57
C GLY A 298 -12.81 -8.21 -6.70
N ARG A 299 -13.00 -8.34 -5.37
CA ARG A 299 -12.81 -7.23 -4.42
C ARG A 299 -11.39 -6.66 -4.37
N TYR A 300 -10.38 -7.44 -4.74
CA TYR A 300 -8.97 -7.02 -4.66
C TYR A 300 -8.52 -6.28 -5.92
N ALA A 301 -9.36 -6.20 -6.96
CA ALA A 301 -9.07 -5.40 -8.14
C ALA A 301 -8.88 -3.91 -7.78
N ALA A 302 -9.62 -3.41 -6.80
CA ALA A 302 -9.47 -2.04 -6.30
C ALA A 302 -8.07 -1.75 -5.73
N GLU A 303 -7.45 -2.73 -5.06
CA GLU A 303 -6.10 -2.59 -4.48
C GLU A 303 -5.01 -2.48 -5.56
N HIS A 304 -5.27 -3.02 -6.75
CA HIS A 304 -4.31 -3.05 -7.86
C HIS A 304 -4.62 -1.98 -8.91
N TRP A 305 -5.77 -1.30 -8.79
CA TRP A 305 -6.26 -0.36 -9.80
C TRP A 305 -5.29 0.79 -10.04
N LEU A 306 -4.74 1.39 -8.98
CA LEU A 306 -3.87 2.56 -9.11
C LEU A 306 -2.60 2.26 -9.92
N ALA A 307 -1.99 1.09 -9.73
CA ALA A 307 -0.73 0.71 -10.38
C ALA A 307 -0.94 -0.11 -11.66
N SER A 308 -2.19 -0.18 -12.15
CA SER A 308 -2.55 -1.02 -13.29
C SER A 308 -2.15 -0.47 -14.66
N HIS A 309 -1.69 0.77 -14.76
CA HIS A 309 -1.38 1.39 -16.05
C HIS A 309 0.14 1.32 -16.37
N PRO A 310 0.54 1.00 -17.62
CA PRO A 310 1.96 0.78 -17.98
C PRO A 310 2.87 2.00 -17.80
N HIS A 311 2.31 3.21 -17.83
CA HIS A 311 3.03 4.47 -17.62
C HIS A 311 3.09 4.93 -16.16
N VAL A 312 2.72 4.11 -15.18
CA VAL A 312 2.82 4.49 -13.77
C VAL A 312 4.27 4.84 -13.41
N LYS A 313 4.45 5.98 -12.75
CA LYS A 313 5.72 6.41 -12.14
C LYS A 313 5.57 6.39 -10.62
N PRO A 314 5.69 5.20 -10.00
CA PRO A 314 5.48 5.07 -8.58
C PRO A 314 6.66 5.67 -7.82
N CYS A 315 6.33 6.35 -6.74
CA CYS A 315 7.27 6.76 -5.70
C CYS A 315 6.77 6.24 -4.35
N HIS A 316 7.66 6.19 -3.37
CA HIS A 316 7.32 5.76 -2.01
C HIS A 316 8.19 6.50 -0.99
N VAL A 317 7.88 6.41 0.30
CA VAL A 317 8.59 7.19 1.33
C VAL A 317 9.35 6.37 2.38
N PHE A 318 9.16 5.06 2.39
CA PHE A 318 9.84 4.15 3.31
C PHE A 318 10.66 3.10 2.55
N SER A 319 11.62 3.56 1.78
CA SER A 319 12.57 2.74 1.04
C SER A 319 13.23 1.65 1.88
N LEU A 320 13.38 0.44 1.30
CA LEU A 320 14.19 -0.63 1.89
C LEU A 320 15.69 -0.28 1.87
N GLN A 321 16.16 0.48 0.88
CA GLN A 321 17.56 0.89 0.75
C GLN A 321 17.96 1.88 1.84
N GLU A 322 17.00 2.66 2.31
CA GLU A 322 17.16 3.53 3.48
C GLU A 322 17.09 2.76 4.80
N GLY A 323 17.01 1.42 4.78
CA GLY A 323 17.00 0.58 5.98
C GLY A 323 15.65 0.53 6.70
N ASN A 324 14.56 0.95 6.05
CA ASN A 324 13.22 0.70 6.58
C ASN A 324 12.88 -0.79 6.43
N PRO A 325 12.15 -1.39 7.38
CA PRO A 325 11.71 -2.78 7.25
C PRO A 325 10.62 -2.93 6.19
N GLU A 326 10.50 -4.13 5.61
CA GLU A 326 9.43 -4.46 4.66
C GLU A 326 8.05 -4.39 5.34
N ILE A 327 7.09 -3.72 4.70
CA ILE A 327 5.72 -3.57 5.18
C ILE A 327 4.89 -4.72 4.62
N ILE A 328 4.74 -5.78 5.42
CA ILE A 328 3.96 -6.96 5.07
C ILE A 328 2.78 -7.11 6.02
N TYR A 329 1.61 -7.43 5.47
CA TYR A 329 0.43 -7.85 6.23
C TYR A 329 0.78 -9.08 7.07
N GLN A 330 0.63 -9.00 8.40
CA GLN A 330 0.92 -10.00 9.45
C GLN A 330 2.21 -9.78 10.25
N HIS A 331 3.17 -8.98 9.78
CA HIS A 331 4.38 -8.72 10.54
C HIS A 331 4.15 -7.63 11.60
N SER A 332 4.55 -7.89 12.85
CA SER A 332 4.64 -6.85 13.86
C SER A 332 5.95 -6.09 13.69
N PHE A 333 5.92 -4.90 13.12
CA PHE A 333 7.07 -4.00 13.08
C PHE A 333 7.00 -3.00 14.23
N LYS A 334 8.16 -2.54 14.74
CA LYS A 334 8.23 -1.46 15.73
C LYS A 334 8.23 -0.13 14.98
N LEU A 335 7.33 0.80 15.32
CA LEU A 335 7.21 2.10 14.63
C LEU A 335 8.53 2.88 14.62
N GLY A 336 9.30 2.82 15.70
CA GLY A 336 10.61 3.48 15.80
C GLY A 336 11.70 2.93 14.88
N LEU A 337 11.43 1.84 14.12
CA LEU A 337 12.34 1.35 13.09
C LEU A 337 12.17 2.08 11.76
N PHE A 338 11.04 2.76 11.55
CA PHE A 338 10.81 3.53 10.34
C PHE A 338 11.44 4.91 10.49
N LYS A 339 12.33 5.23 9.54
CA LYS A 339 12.90 6.55 9.41
C LYS A 339 11.83 7.57 9.04
N ASP A 340 12.24 8.82 8.94
CA ASP A 340 11.37 9.86 8.40
C ASP A 340 11.07 9.62 6.93
N ALA A 341 9.90 10.09 6.51
CA ALA A 341 9.44 9.94 5.14
C ALA A 341 10.46 10.63 4.21
N LYS A 342 10.98 9.88 3.24
CA LYS A 342 11.87 10.40 2.21
C LYS A 342 11.38 9.93 0.86
N LEU A 343 10.92 10.88 0.03
CA LEU A 343 10.44 10.55 -1.30
C LEU A 343 11.55 9.87 -2.09
N THR A 344 11.28 8.65 -2.55
CA THR A 344 12.20 7.89 -3.39
C THR A 344 11.48 7.41 -4.63
N LYS A 345 12.11 7.62 -5.79
CA LYS A 345 11.58 7.15 -7.07
C LYS A 345 11.95 5.69 -7.21
N ILE A 346 10.97 4.90 -7.62
CA ILE A 346 11.19 3.47 -7.81
C ILE A 346 12.22 3.19 -8.91
N SER A 347 12.29 4.04 -9.94
CA SER A 347 13.34 3.97 -10.97
C SER A 347 14.75 4.12 -10.41
N ASP A 348 14.90 4.92 -9.36
CA ASP A 348 16.22 5.27 -8.81
C ASP A 348 16.71 4.15 -7.87
N GLU A 349 15.80 3.48 -7.16
CA GLU A 349 16.13 2.33 -6.32
C GLU A 349 16.34 1.05 -7.09
N MET A 350 15.57 0.86 -8.17
CA MET A 350 15.54 -0.38 -8.91
C MET A 350 16.78 -0.49 -9.82
N SER A 351 17.97 -0.53 -9.24
CA SER A 351 19.20 -0.81 -9.98
C SER A 351 19.18 -2.24 -10.52
N LYS A 352 19.97 -2.50 -11.56
CA LYS A 352 20.16 -3.87 -12.09
C LYS A 352 20.61 -4.84 -10.98
N GLU A 353 21.54 -4.41 -10.12
CA GLU A 353 22.02 -5.21 -8.99
C GLU A 353 20.91 -5.51 -7.98
N TYR A 354 20.07 -4.52 -7.64
CA TYR A 354 18.94 -4.74 -6.75
C TYR A 354 17.94 -5.72 -7.36
N SER A 355 17.63 -5.57 -8.65
CA SER A 355 16.78 -6.50 -9.40
C SER A 355 17.34 -7.92 -9.39
N GLU A 356 18.64 -8.11 -9.65
CA GLU A 356 19.30 -9.42 -9.60
C GLU A 356 19.15 -10.07 -8.21
N LYS A 357 19.49 -9.34 -7.14
CA LYS A 357 19.33 -9.83 -5.75
C LYS A 357 17.88 -10.14 -5.40
N TYR A 358 16.94 -9.29 -5.85
CA TYR A 358 15.52 -9.51 -5.65
C TYR A 358 15.11 -10.85 -6.26
N TRP A 359 15.52 -11.12 -7.49
CA TRP A 359 15.16 -12.33 -8.21
C TRP A 359 15.92 -13.57 -7.76
N GLU A 360 17.14 -13.47 -7.24
CA GLU A 360 17.84 -14.62 -6.61
C GLU A 360 16.97 -15.30 -5.54
N TRP A 361 16.26 -14.50 -4.74
CA TRP A 361 15.33 -15.01 -3.74
C TRP A 361 13.93 -15.24 -4.30
N LYS A 362 13.41 -14.29 -5.09
CA LYS A 362 12.00 -14.27 -5.50
C LYS A 362 11.66 -15.07 -6.76
N ALA A 363 12.64 -15.40 -7.61
CA ALA A 363 12.39 -16.16 -8.84
C ALA A 363 11.72 -17.50 -8.55
N ARG A 364 11.96 -18.08 -7.36
CA ARG A 364 11.31 -19.30 -6.87
C ARG A 364 9.80 -19.18 -6.71
N PHE A 365 9.28 -17.97 -6.54
CA PHE A 365 7.86 -17.67 -6.33
C PHE A 365 7.17 -17.17 -7.59
N VAL A 366 7.89 -16.92 -8.69
CA VAL A 366 7.28 -16.66 -10.00
C VAL A 366 6.74 -17.98 -10.53
N THR A 367 5.67 -18.44 -9.89
CA THR A 367 5.00 -19.71 -10.16
C THR A 367 3.77 -19.51 -11.03
N HIS A 368 3.39 -18.27 -11.36
CA HIS A 368 2.19 -17.97 -12.14
C HIS A 368 2.55 -17.10 -13.35
N PRO A 369 2.07 -17.43 -14.56
CA PRO A 369 2.32 -16.65 -15.78
C PRO A 369 1.94 -15.17 -15.66
N TRP A 370 0.84 -14.87 -14.97
CA TRP A 370 0.41 -13.50 -14.67
C TRP A 370 1.40 -12.66 -13.87
N TYR A 371 2.29 -13.29 -13.10
CA TYR A 371 3.31 -12.57 -12.36
C TYR A 371 4.61 -12.47 -13.15
N SER A 372 4.73 -13.15 -14.28
CA SER A 372 5.90 -13.01 -15.14
C SER A 372 5.87 -11.65 -15.85
N ARG A 373 7.06 -11.21 -16.29
CA ARG A 373 7.20 -10.04 -17.16
C ARG A 373 6.21 -10.09 -18.32
N ASP A 374 6.18 -11.22 -19.02
CA ASP A 374 5.41 -11.39 -20.26
C ASP A 374 3.90 -11.41 -19.97
N GLY A 375 3.45 -11.99 -18.86
CA GLY A 375 2.05 -11.91 -18.44
C GLY A 375 1.61 -10.49 -18.09
N LYS A 376 2.50 -9.69 -17.47
CA LYS A 376 2.23 -8.28 -17.19
C LYS A 376 2.23 -7.41 -18.44
N LEU A 377 3.12 -7.67 -19.40
CA LEU A 377 3.09 -6.98 -20.69
C LEU A 377 1.79 -7.29 -21.45
N TYR A 378 1.36 -8.56 -21.48
CA TYR A 378 0.06 -8.95 -22.03
C TYR A 378 -1.11 -8.24 -21.32
N GLU A 379 -1.09 -8.17 -19.97
CA GLU A 379 -2.10 -7.45 -19.19
C GLU A 379 -2.19 -5.98 -19.61
N TYR A 380 -1.06 -5.27 -19.64
CA TYR A 380 -1.03 -3.85 -20.01
C TYR A 380 -1.51 -3.63 -21.44
N GLU A 381 -1.06 -4.44 -22.39
CA GLU A 381 -1.43 -4.29 -23.79
C GLU A 381 -2.92 -4.57 -24.02
N LYS A 382 -3.50 -5.58 -23.35
CA LYS A 382 -4.93 -5.89 -23.47
C LYS A 382 -5.84 -4.88 -22.77
N LEU A 383 -5.40 -4.31 -21.64
CA LEU A 383 -6.20 -3.34 -20.89
C LEU A 383 -6.09 -1.93 -21.48
N TYR A 384 -4.90 -1.53 -21.93
CA TYR A 384 -4.59 -0.14 -22.27
C TYR A 384 -4.12 0.07 -23.71
N GLY A 385 -3.89 -1.00 -24.49
CA GLY A 385 -3.30 -0.88 -25.83
C GLY A 385 -1.88 -0.32 -25.81
N ALA A 386 -1.18 -0.46 -24.68
CA ALA A 386 0.14 0.11 -24.46
C ALA A 386 0.98 -0.79 -23.54
N ILE A 387 2.29 -0.71 -23.69
CA ILE A 387 3.27 -1.34 -22.81
C ILE A 387 4.15 -0.28 -22.15
N PRO A 388 4.83 -0.57 -21.02
CA PRO A 388 5.75 0.36 -20.41
C PRO A 388 6.84 0.79 -21.40
N LYS A 389 7.43 1.98 -21.22
CA LYS A 389 8.59 2.40 -22.01
C LYS A 389 9.81 1.57 -21.63
N ALA A 390 10.73 1.35 -22.57
CA ALA A 390 11.95 0.54 -22.35
C ALA A 390 12.84 1.06 -21.20
N ASP A 391 12.81 2.35 -20.92
CA ASP A 391 13.53 3.03 -19.83
C ASP A 391 12.73 3.12 -18.52
N SER A 392 11.56 2.49 -18.44
CA SER A 392 10.73 2.50 -17.23
C SER A 392 11.28 1.57 -16.15
N TRP A 393 10.87 1.85 -14.90
CA TRP A 393 11.16 1.00 -13.75
C TRP A 393 10.77 -0.47 -13.98
N PHE A 394 9.76 -0.74 -14.81
CA PHE A 394 9.27 -2.08 -15.10
C PHE A 394 10.36 -2.94 -15.73
N TYR A 395 11.04 -2.45 -16.77
CA TYR A 395 12.11 -3.21 -17.41
C TYR A 395 13.34 -3.32 -16.52
N THR A 396 13.66 -2.27 -15.74
CA THR A 396 14.77 -2.36 -14.79
C THR A 396 14.48 -3.38 -13.70
N PHE A 397 13.24 -3.44 -13.20
CA PHE A 397 12.78 -4.46 -12.25
C PHE A 397 12.92 -5.88 -12.81
N TRP A 398 12.62 -6.08 -14.09
CA TRP A 398 12.75 -7.40 -14.73
C TRP A 398 14.16 -7.69 -15.27
N SER A 399 15.09 -6.73 -15.26
CA SER A 399 16.42 -6.89 -15.88
C SER A 399 17.31 -7.92 -15.20
N GLY A 400 17.14 -8.14 -13.89
CA GLY A 400 17.83 -9.16 -13.13
C GLY A 400 17.16 -10.53 -13.15
N PHE A 401 15.99 -10.66 -13.77
CA PHE A 401 15.29 -11.94 -13.89
C PHE A 401 15.95 -12.80 -14.97
N LYS A 402 16.81 -13.73 -14.56
CA LYS A 402 17.49 -14.67 -15.47
C LYS A 402 16.54 -15.80 -15.85
N ILE A 403 16.04 -15.77 -17.09
CA ILE A 403 15.17 -16.83 -17.66
C ILE A 403 15.92 -18.17 -17.83
N ASN A 404 17.25 -18.12 -17.85
CA ASN A 404 18.12 -19.19 -18.31
C ASN A 404 18.96 -19.79 -17.18
N ASP A 405 18.33 -20.39 -16.19
CA ASP A 405 19.01 -21.43 -15.43
C ASP A 405 18.51 -22.81 -15.91
N PRO A 406 19.19 -23.44 -16.89
CA PRO A 406 18.93 -24.82 -17.29
C PRO A 406 19.27 -25.84 -16.19
N ASP A 407 20.04 -25.45 -15.15
CA ASP A 407 20.38 -26.27 -13.99
C ASP A 407 19.42 -26.04 -12.80
N TRP A 408 18.35 -25.26 -12.99
CA TRP A 408 17.25 -25.18 -12.02
C TRP A 408 16.42 -26.47 -12.06
N ASP A 409 17.03 -27.54 -11.57
CA ASP A 409 16.43 -28.85 -11.40
C ASP A 409 15.49 -28.82 -10.18
N PHE A 410 14.19 -28.80 -10.47
CA PHE A 410 13.13 -28.90 -9.46
C PHE A 410 13.16 -30.23 -8.69
N SER A 411 13.92 -31.25 -9.13
CA SER A 411 14.08 -32.50 -8.39
C SER A 411 14.74 -32.31 -7.02
N SER A 412 15.54 -31.25 -6.85
CA SER A 412 16.29 -30.97 -5.63
C SER A 412 15.52 -30.16 -4.57
N VAL A 413 14.38 -29.57 -4.95
CA VAL A 413 13.56 -28.79 -4.02
C VAL A 413 12.39 -29.67 -3.57
N ASN A 414 12.29 -29.96 -2.27
CA ASN A 414 11.08 -30.56 -1.70
C ASN A 414 9.93 -29.53 -1.78
N VAL A 415 9.29 -29.51 -2.94
CA VAL A 415 8.25 -28.55 -3.33
C VAL A 415 7.04 -28.66 -2.40
N GLU A 416 6.71 -29.86 -1.92
CA GLU A 416 5.53 -30.10 -1.10
C GLU A 416 5.60 -29.38 0.25
N ASN A 417 6.76 -29.40 0.91
CA ASN A 417 6.95 -28.70 2.19
C ASN A 417 6.95 -27.17 2.00
N LYS A 418 7.55 -26.66 0.92
CA LYS A 418 7.55 -25.21 0.65
C LYS A 418 6.20 -24.69 0.17
N LEU A 419 5.40 -25.52 -0.52
CA LEU A 419 4.02 -25.18 -0.84
C LEU A 419 3.16 -25.14 0.42
N LYS A 420 3.38 -26.05 1.38
CA LYS A 420 2.71 -26.00 2.69
C LYS A 420 3.08 -24.72 3.43
N ASP A 421 4.34 -24.31 3.44
CA ASP A 421 4.75 -23.03 4.07
C ASP A 421 4.15 -21.81 3.36
N PHE A 422 4.13 -21.82 2.03
CA PHE A 422 3.58 -20.75 1.21
C PHE A 422 2.05 -20.66 1.33
N VAL A 423 1.33 -21.78 1.19
CA VAL A 423 -0.13 -21.83 1.35
C VAL A 423 -0.51 -21.47 2.79
N ARG A 424 0.20 -21.98 3.80
CA ARG A 424 -0.04 -21.64 5.22
C ARG A 424 0.16 -20.15 5.51
N TRP A 425 1.20 -19.53 4.95
CA TRP A 425 1.43 -18.09 5.08
C TRP A 425 0.25 -17.25 4.52
N HIS A 426 -0.46 -17.77 3.52
CA HIS A 426 -1.49 -17.00 2.80
C HIS A 426 -2.94 -17.42 3.12
N SER A 427 -3.22 -18.65 3.54
CA SER A 427 -4.56 -19.05 4.03
C SER A 427 -4.98 -18.23 5.25
N ASP A 428 -4.01 -17.84 6.07
CA ASP A 428 -4.20 -16.94 7.21
C ASP A 428 -4.59 -15.50 6.78
N GLN A 429 -4.43 -15.11 5.50
CA GLN A 429 -4.83 -13.82 4.95
C GLN A 429 -6.32 -13.81 4.55
N ASP A 430 -6.82 -14.88 3.91
CA ASP A 430 -8.19 -14.92 3.36
C ASP A 430 -9.26 -15.30 4.40
N GLU A 431 -8.95 -16.11 5.42
CA GLU A 431 -9.92 -16.46 6.48
C GLU A 431 -10.22 -15.29 7.44
N ASN A 432 -9.28 -14.36 7.61
CA ASN A 432 -9.45 -13.19 8.49
C ASN A 432 -10.19 -12.02 7.83
N GLU A 433 -10.54 -12.10 6.54
CA GLU A 433 -11.18 -11.01 5.78
C GLU A 433 -12.55 -11.37 5.16
N LYS A 434 -13.09 -12.57 5.40
CA LYS A 434 -14.45 -12.98 4.96
C LYS A 434 -15.61 -12.44 5.84
N ILE A 435 -15.48 -11.24 6.42
CA ILE A 435 -16.54 -10.62 7.26
C ILE A 435 -17.12 -9.39 6.59
#